data_AF-A0A4V2DC60-F1
#
_entry.id   AF-A0A4V2DC60-F1
#
_cell.length_a   1.000
_cell.length_b   1.000
_cell.length_c   1.000
_cell.angle_alpha   90.00
_cell.angle_beta   90.00
_cell.angle_gamma   90.00
#
_symmetry.space_group_name_H-M   'P 1'
#
loop_
_entity.id
_entity.type
_entity.pdbx_description
1 polymer ?
#
loop_
_entity_poly.entity_id
_entity_poly.type
_entity_poly.pdbx_seq_one_letter_code
_entity_poly.pdbx_strand_id
1 'polypeptide(L)'
;MEKILNFRSFVWIILALFTLNQISCKDDTSPPQEQKQAIQLNKTTSALAIGEELVLIPTFTPSVTNPESYKWNVDNAEVVAITINSDHSATVVGKSQGESRVSITSLQGVILASCIINVTGETIENPDDGVVKILTIGNSFSEDAVEYYLYGLAKAAGKNIVIGNLFIGGATLDQHVQNAANNSAAYAYRKIEENGNKEDTPNTTIATALADEDWDYISFQQASPNSGQYNTFVTPLPALYNYVKGKATNPHVKYILHQTWAYAQNSTHAGFANYNKDQEIMHTAIVDAYNRATDLIDTELIVPAGTAIQNGRTSIIGDNFCRDGYHLDLNIGRYTASCTWFEAIFGETVIGNSYKPTALTDYETEIAQHAAHRAVVKPNAVTAMQDYQGGGSGILTNPVFVNFGKDTSSPKWNSVTGHMEDTSIPNLKDDEGNYTGISLTITERFNDINRNGPATTSTDFDMPAGVSSDSYYGNSKKLFNNATILQSVVKLGGLDKTKKYNFCFFASRIDTKVNENRQTKYIVKGQNEDMVLLNAMNNTSNSVCANNIQPNANGEITITVTAGEQNNNANGFYYITALRLSPSIN
;
A
#
# COMPACT_ATOMS: atom_id res chain seq x y z
N MET A 1 -25.95 -80.85 -18.42
CA MET A 1 -24.82 -80.02 -17.93
C MET A 1 -23.72 -80.98 -17.56
N GLU A 2 -22.78 -81.13 -18.49
CA GLU A 2 -21.97 -82.33 -18.70
C GLU A 2 -20.69 -82.40 -17.87
N LYS A 3 -20.22 -83.65 -17.77
CA LYS A 3 -19.13 -84.23 -17.01
C LYS A 3 -17.82 -84.28 -17.82
N ILE A 4 -16.70 -84.10 -17.09
CA ILE A 4 -15.44 -84.89 -17.08
C ILE A 4 -14.62 -85.05 -18.39
N LEU A 5 -13.29 -85.07 -18.18
CA LEU A 5 -12.15 -85.61 -18.96
C LEU A 5 -11.32 -84.55 -19.70
N ASN A 6 -10.05 -84.29 -19.34
CA ASN A 6 -8.82 -85.10 -19.37
C ASN A 6 -8.10 -85.03 -20.74
N PHE A 7 -6.76 -85.04 -20.67
CA PHE A 7 -5.80 -85.43 -21.69
C PHE A 7 -5.13 -84.39 -22.63
N ARG A 8 -3.80 -84.44 -22.49
CA ARG A 8 -2.69 -84.08 -23.39
C ARG A 8 -2.96 -84.28 -24.89
N SER A 9 -2.35 -83.43 -25.71
CA SER A 9 -1.43 -83.71 -26.85
C SER A 9 -1.33 -82.42 -27.69
N PHE A 10 -0.18 -81.77 -27.90
CA PHE A 10 0.99 -82.20 -28.68
C PHE A 10 0.62 -82.59 -30.13
N VAL A 11 1.40 -82.07 -31.10
CA VAL A 11 1.60 -82.57 -32.48
C VAL A 11 0.81 -81.93 -33.61
N TRP A 12 1.37 -81.39 -34.72
CA TRP A 12 2.73 -81.18 -35.27
C TRP A 12 2.61 -80.33 -36.57
N ILE A 13 3.76 -79.99 -37.20
CA ILE A 13 4.13 -80.16 -38.66
C ILE A 13 4.97 -78.95 -39.13
N ILE A 14 6.16 -79.01 -39.76
CA ILE A 14 7.12 -80.06 -40.17
C ILE A 14 8.33 -79.35 -40.84
N LEU A 15 9.55 -79.91 -40.69
CA LEU A 15 10.73 -79.89 -41.59
C LEU A 15 11.37 -78.54 -42.03
N ALA A 16 12.68 -78.38 -42.25
CA ALA A 16 13.84 -79.29 -42.30
C ALA A 16 15.16 -78.47 -42.39
N LEU A 17 16.28 -79.21 -42.23
CA LEU A 17 17.65 -79.00 -42.77
C LEU A 17 18.71 -78.25 -41.95
N PHE A 18 19.53 -79.06 -41.26
CA PHE A 18 21.00 -79.16 -41.37
C PHE A 18 21.83 -77.88 -41.66
N THR A 19 22.70 -77.48 -40.73
CA THR A 19 24.16 -77.77 -40.75
C THR A 19 24.88 -77.19 -39.53
N LEU A 20 25.96 -77.88 -39.12
CA LEU A 20 26.80 -77.62 -37.96
C LEU A 20 27.73 -76.40 -38.14
N ASN A 21 28.05 -75.72 -37.04
CA ASN A 21 29.44 -75.46 -36.66
C ASN A 21 29.58 -75.16 -35.15
N GLN A 22 30.41 -75.98 -34.49
CA GLN A 22 30.92 -75.77 -33.14
C GLN A 22 32.04 -74.73 -33.20
N ILE A 23 32.07 -73.75 -32.29
CA ILE A 23 33.31 -73.10 -31.82
C ILE A 23 33.09 -72.58 -30.39
N SER A 24 33.99 -73.02 -29.53
CA SER A 24 34.33 -72.54 -28.18
C SER A 24 34.56 -71.02 -28.14
N CYS A 25 33.98 -70.33 -27.14
CA CYS A 25 34.43 -68.99 -26.73
C CYS A 25 34.38 -68.84 -25.21
N LYS A 26 35.50 -68.32 -24.69
CA LYS A 26 35.85 -68.09 -23.29
C LYS A 26 34.86 -67.16 -22.57
N ASP A 27 34.70 -67.38 -21.28
CA ASP A 27 34.17 -66.41 -20.33
C ASP A 27 35.05 -65.16 -20.30
N ASP A 28 34.50 -64.02 -20.75
CA ASP A 28 34.96 -62.68 -20.37
C ASP A 28 33.76 -61.96 -19.73
N THR A 29 33.53 -62.20 -18.45
CA THR A 29 32.72 -61.31 -17.61
C THR A 29 33.64 -60.64 -16.60
N SER A 30 34.15 -59.47 -16.97
CA SER A 30 34.66 -58.53 -15.97
C SER A 30 33.46 -58.06 -15.14
N PRO A 31 33.52 -58.03 -13.80
CA PRO A 31 32.45 -57.44 -12.99
C PRO A 31 32.31 -55.95 -13.34
N PRO A 32 31.10 -55.36 -13.27
CA PRO A 32 30.92 -53.94 -13.52
C PRO A 32 31.77 -53.13 -12.54
N GLN A 33 32.65 -52.27 -13.06
CA GLN A 33 33.40 -51.33 -12.24
C GLN A 33 32.42 -50.37 -11.56
N GLU A 34 32.35 -50.45 -10.24
CA GLU A 34 31.65 -49.48 -9.40
C GLU A 34 32.25 -48.09 -9.67
N GLN A 35 31.50 -47.23 -10.35
CA GLN A 35 31.97 -45.90 -10.70
C GLN A 35 32.06 -45.08 -9.41
N LYS A 36 33.28 -44.81 -8.93
CA LYS A 36 33.51 -44.08 -7.67
C LYS A 36 32.85 -42.70 -7.74
N GLN A 37 31.87 -42.45 -6.89
CA GLN A 37 31.29 -41.13 -6.68
C GLN A 37 32.34 -40.21 -6.03
N ALA A 38 32.62 -39.07 -6.66
CA ALA A 38 33.36 -37.98 -6.03
C ALA A 38 32.39 -36.90 -5.56
N ILE A 39 32.66 -36.34 -4.37
CA ILE A 39 31.96 -35.19 -3.82
C ILE A 39 33.00 -34.14 -3.42
N GLN A 40 32.76 -32.87 -3.76
CA GLN A 40 33.56 -31.74 -3.30
C GLN A 40 32.66 -30.71 -2.65
N LEU A 41 33.11 -30.13 -1.53
CA LEU A 41 32.46 -28.97 -0.94
C LEU A 41 33.09 -27.69 -1.52
N ASN A 42 32.30 -26.61 -1.59
CA ASN A 42 32.78 -25.26 -1.91
C ASN A 42 33.90 -24.77 -0.98
N LYS A 43 34.02 -25.33 0.23
CA LYS A 43 35.08 -25.04 1.19
C LYS A 43 35.55 -26.33 1.90
N THR A 44 36.85 -26.41 2.16
CA THR A 44 37.47 -27.47 2.98
C THR A 44 37.88 -26.99 4.38
N THR A 45 37.93 -25.67 4.58
CA THR A 45 38.08 -25.03 5.89
C THR A 45 37.38 -23.68 5.90
N SER A 46 36.87 -23.25 7.06
CA SER A 46 36.38 -21.90 7.31
C SER A 46 36.59 -21.53 8.79
N ALA A 47 36.71 -20.23 9.05
CA ALA A 47 36.48 -19.67 10.38
C ALA A 47 35.05 -19.15 10.45
N LEU A 48 34.45 -19.20 11.64
CA LEU A 48 33.17 -18.59 11.99
C LEU A 48 33.29 -17.87 13.34
N ALA A 49 32.58 -16.79 13.54
CA ALA A 49 32.25 -16.26 14.85
C ALA A 49 31.08 -17.05 15.49
N ILE A 50 30.87 -16.90 16.81
CA ILE A 50 29.68 -17.46 17.45
C ILE A 50 28.46 -16.73 16.86
N GLY A 51 27.49 -17.49 16.35
CA GLY A 51 26.30 -17.02 15.66
C GLY A 51 26.45 -16.85 14.14
N GLU A 52 27.68 -16.87 13.59
CA GLU A 52 27.89 -16.75 12.15
C GLU A 52 27.43 -18.00 11.40
N GLU A 53 26.81 -17.80 10.24
CA GLU A 53 26.36 -18.88 9.35
C GLU A 53 27.28 -19.04 8.14
N LEU A 54 27.44 -20.29 7.67
CA LEU A 54 28.13 -20.64 6.44
C LEU A 54 27.36 -21.72 5.69
N VAL A 55 27.12 -21.51 4.39
CA VAL A 55 26.53 -22.54 3.53
C VAL A 55 27.61 -23.37 2.84
N LEU A 56 27.60 -24.68 3.10
CA LEU A 56 28.43 -25.68 2.44
C LEU A 56 27.65 -26.33 1.29
N ILE A 57 28.15 -26.17 0.06
CA ILE A 57 27.49 -26.64 -1.16
C ILE A 57 28.25 -27.85 -1.73
N PRO A 58 27.62 -29.04 -1.80
CA PRO A 58 28.24 -30.23 -2.37
C PRO A 58 28.11 -30.27 -3.90
N THR A 59 29.22 -30.53 -4.58
CA THR A 59 29.27 -30.83 -6.02
C THR A 59 29.53 -32.32 -6.22
N PHE A 60 28.61 -33.01 -6.91
CA PHE A 60 28.70 -34.44 -7.19
C PHE A 60 29.27 -34.68 -8.59
N THR A 61 30.29 -35.53 -8.70
CA THR A 61 30.86 -35.96 -10.00
C THR A 61 30.96 -37.50 -10.08
N PRO A 62 30.23 -38.15 -11.00
CA PRO A 62 29.19 -37.59 -11.88
C PRO A 62 27.97 -37.07 -11.08
N SER A 63 27.12 -36.27 -11.71
CA SER A 63 25.90 -35.72 -11.09
C SER A 63 24.96 -36.84 -10.63
N VAL A 64 24.36 -36.67 -9.45
CA VAL A 64 23.41 -37.65 -8.86
C VAL A 64 21.97 -37.17 -8.97
N THR A 65 21.03 -38.10 -9.17
CA THR A 65 19.59 -37.81 -9.19
C THR A 65 18.94 -37.81 -7.80
N ASN A 66 19.60 -38.40 -6.80
CA ASN A 66 19.10 -38.48 -5.42
C ASN A 66 20.19 -38.11 -4.40
N PRO A 67 20.51 -36.82 -4.23
CA PRO A 67 21.54 -36.38 -3.29
C PRO A 67 21.17 -36.69 -1.82
N GLU A 68 19.89 -36.85 -1.48
CA GLU A 68 19.44 -37.18 -0.12
C GLU A 68 19.91 -38.56 0.40
N SER A 69 20.38 -39.43 -0.50
CA SER A 69 21.00 -40.70 -0.11
C SER A 69 22.34 -40.53 0.61
N TYR A 70 22.97 -39.36 0.50
CA TYR A 70 24.18 -38.98 1.24
C TYR A 70 23.81 -38.27 2.53
N LYS A 71 24.57 -38.53 3.60
CA LYS A 71 24.26 -37.99 4.93
C LYS A 71 25.30 -36.98 5.38
N TRP A 72 24.83 -35.86 5.90
CA TRP A 72 25.67 -34.90 6.59
C TRP A 72 25.93 -35.33 8.04
N ASN A 73 27.15 -35.14 8.52
CA ASN A 73 27.59 -35.43 9.87
C ASN A 73 28.36 -34.24 10.45
N VAL A 74 28.22 -34.03 11.76
CA VAL A 74 28.96 -33.04 12.53
C VAL A 74 29.71 -33.74 13.65
N ASP A 75 31.02 -33.56 13.71
CA ASP A 75 31.85 -34.22 14.72
C ASP A 75 31.60 -33.65 16.14
N ASN A 76 31.36 -32.34 16.25
CA ASN A 76 31.03 -31.66 17.51
C ASN A 76 29.84 -30.70 17.34
N ALA A 77 28.66 -31.15 17.79
CA ALA A 77 27.40 -30.40 17.72
C ALA A 77 27.25 -29.29 18.78
N GLU A 78 28.18 -29.22 19.75
CA GLU A 78 28.26 -28.09 20.68
C GLU A 78 29.02 -26.90 20.07
N VAL A 79 29.93 -27.16 19.14
CA VAL A 79 30.71 -26.14 18.44
C VAL A 79 29.99 -25.63 17.20
N VAL A 80 29.36 -26.50 16.40
CA VAL A 80 28.57 -26.08 15.24
C VAL A 80 27.22 -26.80 15.17
N ALA A 81 26.17 -26.10 14.75
CA ALA A 81 24.91 -26.71 14.33
C ALA A 81 24.84 -26.78 12.81
N ILE A 82 24.08 -27.73 12.26
CA ILE A 82 23.78 -27.77 10.82
C ILE A 82 22.28 -27.90 10.55
N THR A 83 21.83 -27.23 9.50
CA THR A 83 20.51 -27.39 8.88
C THR A 83 20.69 -27.80 7.42
N ILE A 84 20.00 -28.85 6.98
CA ILE A 84 20.07 -29.31 5.58
C ILE A 84 18.99 -28.60 4.78
N ASN A 85 19.41 -27.90 3.73
CA ASN A 85 18.54 -27.15 2.84
C ASN A 85 17.87 -28.08 1.82
N SER A 86 16.82 -27.60 1.15
CA SER A 86 16.07 -28.38 0.15
C SER A 86 16.89 -28.79 -1.07
N ASP A 87 18.01 -28.10 -1.35
CA ASP A 87 18.96 -28.43 -2.41
C ASP A 87 20.10 -29.35 -1.94
N HIS A 88 20.00 -29.89 -0.72
CA HIS A 88 20.99 -30.73 -0.05
C HIS A 88 22.31 -30.04 0.34
N SER A 89 22.40 -28.70 0.21
CA SER A 89 23.44 -27.92 0.89
C SER A 89 23.23 -27.91 2.41
N ALA A 90 24.28 -27.62 3.18
CA ALA A 90 24.20 -27.52 4.64
C ALA A 90 24.53 -26.11 5.11
N THR A 91 23.59 -25.48 5.82
CA THR A 91 23.85 -24.24 6.58
C THR A 91 24.46 -24.61 7.92
N VAL A 92 25.68 -24.14 8.18
CA VAL A 92 26.46 -24.39 9.39
C VAL A 92 26.45 -23.13 10.25
N VAL A 93 26.15 -23.24 11.54
CA VAL A 93 26.12 -22.11 12.49
C VAL A 93 27.12 -22.33 13.60
N GLY A 94 27.97 -21.34 13.88
CA GLY A 94 28.87 -21.38 15.04
C GLY A 94 28.11 -21.27 16.37
N LYS A 95 28.24 -22.26 17.26
CA LYS A 95 27.55 -22.31 18.56
C LYS A 95 28.44 -21.95 19.75
N SER A 96 29.67 -22.44 19.76
CA SER A 96 30.64 -22.18 20.83
C SER A 96 32.05 -22.25 20.28
N GLN A 97 32.97 -21.55 20.95
CA GLN A 97 34.37 -21.52 20.54
C GLN A 97 34.95 -22.94 20.47
N GLY A 98 35.57 -23.29 19.35
CA GLY A 98 36.18 -24.60 19.13
C GLY A 98 36.32 -24.96 17.67
N GLU A 99 36.77 -26.17 17.41
CA GLU A 99 36.84 -26.73 16.05
C GLU A 99 35.80 -27.86 15.91
N SER A 100 35.14 -27.92 14.76
CA SER A 100 34.26 -29.03 14.39
C SER A 100 34.37 -29.34 12.91
N ARG A 101 34.32 -30.62 12.55
CA ARG A 101 34.27 -31.06 11.16
C ARG A 101 32.82 -31.28 10.76
N VAL A 102 32.43 -30.66 9.65
CA VAL A 102 31.17 -30.97 8.96
C VAL A 102 31.51 -31.82 7.74
N SER A 103 30.89 -32.98 7.59
CA SER A 103 31.23 -33.95 6.54
C SER A 103 30.01 -34.54 5.86
N ILE A 104 30.17 -34.97 4.61
CA ILE A 104 29.18 -35.74 3.88
C ILE A 104 29.68 -37.18 3.73
N THR A 105 28.82 -38.14 4.06
CA THR A 105 29.15 -39.57 4.09
C THR A 105 28.33 -40.35 3.07
N SER A 106 28.90 -41.47 2.58
CA SER A 106 28.17 -42.47 1.80
C SER A 106 27.14 -43.21 2.67
N LEU A 107 26.26 -44.00 2.05
CA LEU A 107 25.33 -44.90 2.75
C LEU A 107 26.03 -45.87 3.72
N GLN A 108 27.29 -46.20 3.45
CA GLN A 108 28.13 -47.08 4.29
C GLN A 108 28.93 -46.31 5.35
N GLY A 109 28.70 -45.00 5.52
CA GLY A 109 29.33 -44.17 6.53
C GLY A 109 30.74 -43.69 6.20
N VAL A 110 31.20 -43.83 4.95
CA VAL A 110 32.52 -43.35 4.53
C VAL A 110 32.46 -41.85 4.26
N ILE A 111 33.34 -41.05 4.88
CA ILE A 111 33.47 -39.62 4.60
C ILE A 111 33.93 -39.41 3.15
N LEU A 112 33.13 -38.71 2.35
CA LEU A 112 33.39 -38.43 0.94
C LEU A 112 33.86 -36.98 0.72
N ALA A 113 33.43 -36.03 1.55
CA ALA A 113 33.95 -34.67 1.61
C ALA A 113 33.77 -34.08 3.01
N SER A 114 34.58 -33.08 3.37
CA SER A 114 34.46 -32.42 4.67
C SER A 114 35.00 -30.99 4.66
N CYS A 115 34.47 -30.16 5.55
CA CYS A 115 34.96 -28.84 5.88
C CYS A 115 35.30 -28.77 7.37
N ILE A 116 36.48 -28.25 7.71
CA ILE A 116 36.87 -27.94 9.10
C ILE A 116 36.39 -26.53 9.43
N ILE A 117 35.58 -26.40 10.48
CA ILE A 117 35.02 -25.14 10.94
C ILE A 117 35.67 -24.75 12.26
N ASN A 118 36.36 -23.62 12.26
CA ASN A 118 36.96 -23.02 13.45
C ASN A 118 36.06 -21.90 13.95
N VAL A 119 35.34 -22.13 15.04
CA VAL A 119 34.51 -21.12 15.69
C VAL A 119 35.37 -20.33 16.66
N THR A 120 35.53 -19.05 16.40
CA THR A 120 36.22 -18.09 17.26
C THR A 120 35.30 -17.66 18.40
N GLY A 121 35.87 -17.25 19.53
CA GLY A 121 35.11 -16.76 20.68
C GLY A 121 34.59 -15.33 20.51
N GLU A 122 34.83 -14.71 19.35
CA GLU A 122 34.26 -13.41 19.00
C GLU A 122 32.80 -13.65 18.61
N THR A 123 31.88 -12.96 19.27
CA THR A 123 30.52 -12.78 18.79
C THR A 123 30.57 -11.75 17.67
N ILE A 124 29.83 -11.95 16.58
CA ILE A 124 29.57 -10.83 15.65
C ILE A 124 28.68 -9.85 16.42
N GLU A 125 29.29 -8.93 17.15
CA GLU A 125 28.62 -7.67 17.44
C GLU A 125 28.74 -6.86 16.16
N ASN A 126 27.65 -6.75 15.39
CA ASN A 126 27.55 -5.64 14.46
C ASN A 126 27.60 -4.39 15.35
N PRO A 127 28.65 -3.54 15.26
CA PRO A 127 28.73 -2.37 16.11
C PRO A 127 27.53 -1.50 15.80
N ASP A 128 26.59 -1.41 16.75
CA ASP A 128 25.45 -0.51 16.66
C ASP A 128 25.99 0.91 16.46
N ASP A 129 25.91 1.39 15.22
CA ASP A 129 26.36 2.73 14.83
C ASP A 129 25.36 3.81 15.25
N GLY A 130 24.28 3.41 15.94
CA GLY A 130 23.20 4.27 16.41
C GLY A 130 22.25 4.70 15.29
N VAL A 131 22.36 4.12 14.08
CA VAL A 131 21.53 4.46 12.92
C VAL A 131 20.62 3.28 12.58
N VAL A 132 19.31 3.49 12.68
CA VAL A 132 18.35 2.47 12.27
C VAL A 132 18.25 2.42 10.75
N LYS A 133 18.55 1.27 10.14
CA LYS A 133 18.53 1.08 8.68
C LYS A 133 17.36 0.20 8.27
N ILE A 134 16.45 0.73 7.45
CA ILE A 134 15.24 0.04 6.99
C ILE A 134 15.22 -0.10 5.47
N LEU A 135 15.09 -1.31 4.95
CA LEU A 135 14.80 -1.57 3.52
C LEU A 135 13.40 -2.10 3.33
N THR A 136 12.61 -1.47 2.48
CA THR A 136 11.30 -1.97 2.07
C THR A 136 11.34 -2.57 0.66
N ILE A 137 10.90 -3.82 0.51
CA ILE A 137 10.69 -4.46 -0.79
C ILE A 137 9.20 -4.39 -1.11
N GLY A 138 8.83 -3.48 -2.01
CA GLY A 138 7.42 -3.22 -2.26
C GLY A 138 7.13 -2.44 -3.53
N ASN A 139 6.30 -1.41 -3.38
CA ASN A 139 5.63 -0.72 -4.47
C ASN A 139 5.14 0.67 -4.01
N SER A 140 4.10 1.22 -4.61
CA SER A 140 3.53 2.52 -4.23
C SER A 140 2.98 2.57 -2.80
N PHE A 141 2.67 1.44 -2.17
CA PHE A 141 2.21 1.39 -0.78
C PHE A 141 3.37 1.49 0.21
N SER A 142 4.54 0.92 -0.08
CA SER A 142 5.73 1.19 0.75
C SER A 142 6.18 2.64 0.58
N GLU A 143 6.14 3.17 -0.65
CA GLU A 143 6.37 4.59 -0.93
C GLU A 143 5.49 5.49 -0.06
N ASP A 144 4.18 5.24 -0.01
CA ASP A 144 3.24 6.03 0.79
C ASP A 144 3.55 5.97 2.31
N ALA A 145 4.16 4.88 2.79
CA ALA A 145 4.40 4.69 4.22
C ALA A 145 5.75 5.25 4.70
N VAL A 146 6.83 5.12 3.92
CA VAL A 146 8.20 5.38 4.42
C VAL A 146 8.90 6.57 3.78
N GLU A 147 8.52 6.98 2.56
CA GLU A 147 9.35 7.93 1.79
C GLU A 147 9.13 9.42 2.10
N TYR A 148 8.13 9.78 2.91
CA TYR A 148 7.71 11.19 3.06
C TYR A 148 7.80 11.72 4.49
N TYR A 149 7.35 10.96 5.49
CA TYR A 149 7.22 11.48 6.85
C TYR A 149 8.00 10.69 7.91
N LEU A 150 8.39 9.44 7.65
CA LEU A 150 9.09 8.60 8.62
C LEU A 150 10.45 9.20 9.07
N TYR A 151 11.25 9.71 8.12
CA TYR A 151 12.50 10.40 8.45
C TYR A 151 12.29 11.60 9.39
N GLY A 152 11.28 12.43 9.10
CA GLY A 152 10.98 13.61 9.92
C GLY A 152 10.51 13.26 11.34
N LEU A 153 9.70 12.20 11.48
CA LEU A 153 9.28 11.66 12.77
C LEU A 153 10.47 11.16 13.59
N ALA A 154 11.35 10.37 12.98
CA ALA A 154 12.57 9.85 13.61
C ALA A 154 13.48 11.00 14.06
N LYS A 155 13.75 11.96 13.17
CA LYS A 155 14.59 13.13 13.47
C LYS A 155 14.05 13.98 14.61
N ALA A 156 12.73 14.21 14.66
CA ALA A 156 12.11 14.95 15.76
C ALA A 156 12.19 14.22 17.10
N ALA A 157 12.26 12.89 17.09
CA ALA A 157 12.52 12.05 18.26
C ALA A 157 14.03 11.88 18.58
N GLY A 158 14.93 12.53 17.84
CA GLY A 158 16.37 12.41 18.02
C GLY A 158 16.95 11.05 17.60
N LYS A 159 16.28 10.36 16.67
CA LYS A 159 16.73 9.08 16.11
C LYS A 159 17.39 9.29 14.75
N ASN A 160 18.51 8.62 14.52
CA ASN A 160 19.14 8.54 13.20
C ASN A 160 18.53 7.37 12.44
N ILE A 161 18.21 7.59 11.16
CA ILE A 161 17.55 6.60 10.32
C ILE A 161 18.02 6.71 8.87
N VAL A 162 18.19 5.56 8.22
CA VAL A 162 18.34 5.42 6.76
C VAL A 162 17.19 4.57 6.24
N ILE A 163 16.57 5.00 5.15
CA ILE A 163 15.37 4.34 4.59
C ILE A 163 15.61 4.03 3.12
N GLY A 164 15.70 2.76 2.75
CA GLY A 164 15.67 2.29 1.38
C GLY A 164 14.28 1.78 0.98
N ASN A 165 13.81 2.10 -0.23
CA ASN A 165 12.62 1.50 -0.84
C ASN A 165 12.95 0.97 -2.23
N LEU A 166 12.83 -0.35 -2.41
CA LEU A 166 12.84 -1.01 -3.71
C LEU A 166 11.44 -0.91 -4.33
N PHE A 167 11.28 0.02 -5.26
CA PHE A 167 9.99 0.36 -5.86
C PHE A 167 9.80 -0.26 -7.25
N ILE A 168 8.69 -0.98 -7.41
CA ILE A 168 8.05 -1.28 -8.70
C ILE A 168 6.53 -1.04 -8.55
N GLY A 169 5.94 -0.22 -9.41
CA GLY A 169 4.50 0.08 -9.35
C GLY A 169 3.63 -1.18 -9.41
N GLY A 170 2.78 -1.39 -8.41
CA GLY A 170 1.86 -2.54 -8.33
C GLY A 170 2.52 -3.92 -8.18
N ALA A 171 3.81 -4.00 -7.83
CA ALA A 171 4.50 -5.28 -7.72
C ALA A 171 3.87 -6.22 -6.68
N THR A 172 3.74 -7.48 -7.08
CA THR A 172 3.30 -8.61 -6.26
C THR A 172 4.51 -9.34 -5.67
N LEU A 173 4.27 -10.14 -4.63
CA LEU A 173 5.30 -11.05 -4.10
C LEU A 173 5.88 -11.97 -5.19
N ASP A 174 5.04 -12.49 -6.09
CA ASP A 174 5.51 -13.32 -7.22
C ASP A 174 6.46 -12.56 -8.14
N GLN A 175 6.19 -11.29 -8.43
CA GLN A 175 7.07 -10.45 -9.25
C GLN A 175 8.42 -10.25 -8.56
N HIS A 176 8.43 -10.03 -7.24
CA HIS A 176 9.67 -9.92 -6.47
C HIS A 176 10.48 -11.22 -6.50
N VAL A 177 9.84 -12.39 -6.36
CA VAL A 177 10.49 -13.70 -6.48
C VAL A 177 11.10 -13.90 -7.87
N GLN A 178 10.37 -13.57 -8.93
CA GLN A 178 10.88 -13.67 -10.30
C GLN A 178 12.08 -12.76 -10.52
N ASN A 179 12.04 -11.53 -10.00
CA ASN A 179 13.14 -10.59 -10.09
C ASN A 179 14.36 -11.05 -9.28
N ALA A 180 14.15 -11.65 -8.10
CA ALA A 180 15.19 -12.24 -7.28
C ALA A 180 15.89 -13.39 -8.01
N ALA A 181 15.12 -14.33 -8.55
CA ALA A 181 15.62 -15.52 -9.25
C ALA A 181 16.43 -15.15 -10.50
N ASN A 182 16.01 -14.12 -11.23
CA ASN A 182 16.68 -13.67 -12.46
C ASN A 182 17.73 -12.58 -12.23
N ASN A 183 17.93 -12.13 -10.98
CA ASN A 183 18.72 -10.94 -10.65
C ASN A 183 18.36 -9.71 -11.52
N SER A 184 17.06 -9.49 -11.72
CA SER A 184 16.54 -8.45 -12.61
C SER A 184 16.81 -7.05 -12.03
N ALA A 185 17.45 -6.20 -12.84
CA ALA A 185 17.66 -4.77 -12.58
C ALA A 185 16.36 -3.97 -12.85
N ALA A 186 15.30 -4.28 -12.12
CA ALA A 186 13.94 -3.84 -12.41
C ALA A 186 13.42 -2.71 -11.49
N TYR A 187 14.17 -2.38 -10.43
CA TYR A 187 13.70 -1.48 -9.38
C TYR A 187 14.21 -0.05 -9.57
N ALA A 188 13.37 0.91 -9.21
CA ALA A 188 13.84 2.21 -8.75
C ALA A 188 14.19 2.07 -7.26
N TYR A 189 15.48 2.15 -6.92
CA TYR A 189 15.92 2.10 -5.54
C TYR A 189 15.99 3.51 -4.99
N ARG A 190 15.06 3.83 -4.09
CA ARG A 190 14.88 5.17 -3.53
C ARG A 190 15.36 5.19 -2.11
N LYS A 191 16.41 5.95 -1.81
CA LYS A 191 17.05 5.95 -0.51
C LYS A 191 16.98 7.33 0.12
N ILE A 192 16.59 7.39 1.38
CA ILE A 192 16.70 8.56 2.24
C ILE A 192 17.90 8.32 3.15
N GLU A 193 18.95 9.11 2.92
CA GLU A 193 20.19 9.06 3.68
C GLU A 193 20.01 9.65 5.08
N GLU A 194 20.96 9.43 5.99
CA GLU A 194 20.91 9.93 7.37
C GLU A 194 20.73 11.46 7.46
N ASN A 195 21.26 12.20 6.47
CA ASN A 195 21.10 13.66 6.37
C ASN A 195 19.70 14.10 5.87
N GLY A 196 18.85 13.16 5.48
CA GLY A 196 17.49 13.38 4.97
C GLY A 196 17.39 13.59 3.46
N ASN A 197 18.52 13.55 2.74
CA ASN A 197 18.51 13.64 1.29
C ASN A 197 17.96 12.37 0.69
N LYS A 198 17.10 12.54 -0.32
CA LYS A 198 16.49 11.44 -1.05
C LYS A 198 17.13 11.29 -2.42
N GLU A 199 17.63 10.10 -2.71
CA GLU A 199 18.23 9.72 -3.99
C GLU A 199 17.42 8.61 -4.67
N ASP A 200 17.39 8.58 -6.00
CA ASP A 200 16.72 7.56 -6.80
C ASP A 200 17.74 6.92 -7.76
N THR A 201 17.98 5.62 -7.58
CA THR A 201 18.91 4.81 -8.38
C THR A 201 18.10 3.81 -9.23
N PRO A 202 17.84 4.13 -10.51
CA PRO A 202 17.09 3.26 -11.39
C PRO A 202 17.90 2.03 -11.80
N ASN A 203 17.21 0.99 -12.30
CA ASN A 203 17.82 -0.26 -12.76
C ASN A 203 18.60 -0.99 -11.66
N THR A 204 18.06 -1.01 -10.44
CA THR A 204 18.68 -1.68 -9.30
C THR A 204 18.11 -3.09 -9.14
N THR A 205 18.92 -4.06 -8.70
CA THR A 205 18.48 -5.41 -8.33
C THR A 205 18.23 -5.50 -6.83
N ILE A 206 17.48 -6.52 -6.38
CA ILE A 206 17.32 -6.78 -4.94
C ILE A 206 18.70 -7.04 -4.30
N ALA A 207 19.57 -7.82 -4.95
CA ALA A 207 20.90 -8.14 -4.42
C ALA A 207 21.77 -6.89 -4.24
N THR A 208 21.71 -5.92 -5.15
CA THR A 208 22.44 -4.66 -5.02
C THR A 208 21.96 -3.85 -3.81
N ALA A 209 20.65 -3.69 -3.62
CA ALA A 209 20.12 -2.95 -2.47
C ALA A 209 20.38 -3.67 -1.13
N LEU A 210 20.37 -5.01 -1.10
CA LEU A 210 20.71 -5.77 0.11
C LEU A 210 22.18 -5.63 0.52
N ALA A 211 23.07 -5.36 -0.42
CA ALA A 211 24.49 -5.14 -0.16
C ALA A 211 24.84 -3.68 0.15
N ASP A 212 23.87 -2.77 0.02
CA ASP A 212 24.06 -1.32 0.18
C ASP A 212 24.29 -0.91 1.64
N GLU A 213 23.56 -1.54 2.56
CA GLU A 213 23.63 -1.30 4.00
C GLU A 213 23.57 -2.63 4.76
N ASP A 214 24.02 -2.62 6.01
CA ASP A 214 23.79 -3.67 7.02
C ASP A 214 22.40 -3.55 7.66
N TRP A 215 21.36 -3.53 6.82
CA TRP A 215 19.97 -3.32 7.19
C TRP A 215 19.54 -3.99 8.50
N ASP A 216 19.04 -3.21 9.45
CA ASP A 216 18.45 -3.72 10.69
C ASP A 216 17.06 -4.29 10.45
N TYR A 217 16.31 -3.69 9.53
CA TYR A 217 14.94 -4.11 9.20
C TYR A 217 14.77 -4.28 7.69
N ILE A 218 14.21 -5.41 7.28
CA ILE A 218 13.79 -5.62 5.88
C ILE A 218 12.31 -6.00 5.84
N SER A 219 11.51 -5.23 5.10
CA SER A 219 10.06 -5.41 5.04
C SER A 219 9.57 -6.07 3.76
N PHE A 220 8.54 -6.90 3.90
CA PHE A 220 7.76 -7.46 2.80
C PHE A 220 6.31 -7.01 2.84
N GLN A 221 5.69 -6.93 1.65
CA GLN A 221 4.26 -6.71 1.49
C GLN A 221 3.74 -7.33 0.19
N GLN A 222 2.44 -7.59 0.15
CA GLN A 222 1.75 -7.99 -1.08
C GLN A 222 1.19 -6.76 -1.83
N ALA A 223 0.93 -6.90 -3.13
CA ALA A 223 0.17 -5.93 -3.91
C ALA A 223 -1.24 -5.77 -3.34
N SER A 224 -1.76 -4.55 -3.33
CA SER A 224 -3.02 -4.24 -2.64
C SER A 224 -4.25 -5.05 -3.11
N PRO A 225 -4.43 -5.45 -4.39
CA PRO A 225 -5.54 -6.34 -4.77
C PRO A 225 -5.50 -7.71 -4.10
N ASN A 226 -4.31 -8.19 -3.76
CA ASN A 226 -4.04 -9.53 -3.23
C ASN A 226 -3.73 -9.51 -1.71
N SER A 227 -3.68 -8.33 -1.09
CA SER A 227 -3.23 -8.13 0.29
C SER A 227 -4.03 -8.89 1.34
N GLY A 228 -5.33 -9.14 1.11
CA GLY A 228 -6.18 -10.00 1.95
C GLY A 228 -6.38 -11.42 1.42
N GLN A 229 -5.60 -11.85 0.42
CA GLN A 229 -5.70 -13.17 -0.19
C GLN A 229 -4.53 -14.03 0.28
N TYR A 230 -4.66 -14.66 1.45
CA TYR A 230 -3.58 -15.45 2.09
C TYR A 230 -2.86 -16.43 1.15
N ASN A 231 -3.59 -17.11 0.25
CA ASN A 231 -2.99 -18.06 -0.69
C ASN A 231 -1.94 -17.45 -1.62
N THR A 232 -1.97 -16.13 -1.82
CA THR A 232 -0.95 -15.39 -2.60
C THR A 232 0.33 -15.10 -1.83
N PHE A 233 0.40 -15.47 -0.55
CA PHE A 233 1.60 -15.37 0.29
C PHE A 233 2.31 -16.73 0.40
N VAL A 234 1.53 -17.82 0.47
CA VAL A 234 2.00 -19.19 0.82
C VAL A 234 3.26 -19.63 0.09
N THR A 235 3.31 -19.42 -1.24
CA THR A 235 4.48 -19.80 -2.04
C THR A 235 5.51 -18.67 -2.17
N PRO A 236 5.14 -17.44 -2.57
CA PRO A 236 6.15 -16.45 -2.91
C PRO A 236 6.78 -15.78 -1.68
N LEU A 237 6.10 -15.67 -0.54
CA LEU A 237 6.67 -15.03 0.65
C LEU A 237 7.88 -15.82 1.20
N PRO A 238 7.81 -17.14 1.48
CA PRO A 238 8.97 -17.92 1.88
C PRO A 238 10.11 -17.90 0.87
N ALA A 239 9.79 -17.97 -0.43
CA ALA A 239 10.79 -17.96 -1.49
C ALA A 239 11.57 -16.63 -1.53
N LEU A 240 10.87 -15.50 -1.44
CA LEU A 240 11.49 -14.19 -1.38
C LEU A 240 12.29 -13.99 -0.09
N TYR A 241 11.71 -14.36 1.05
CA TYR A 241 12.36 -14.28 2.35
C TYR A 241 13.68 -15.07 2.38
N ASN A 242 13.68 -16.33 1.90
CA ASN A 242 14.89 -17.15 1.88
C ASN A 242 15.98 -16.56 0.98
N TYR A 243 15.60 -15.99 -0.17
CA TYR A 243 16.54 -15.29 -1.05
C TYR A 243 17.15 -14.07 -0.34
N VAL A 244 16.31 -13.24 0.28
CA VAL A 244 16.75 -12.04 0.99
C VAL A 244 17.64 -12.41 2.17
N LYS A 245 17.23 -13.38 2.99
CA LYS A 245 18.00 -13.86 4.13
C LYS A 245 19.37 -14.39 3.75
N GLY A 246 19.47 -15.13 2.65
CA GLY A 246 20.77 -15.61 2.14
C GLY A 246 21.67 -14.50 1.55
N LYS A 247 21.21 -13.25 1.49
CA LYS A 247 21.93 -12.11 0.90
C LYS A 247 22.07 -10.91 1.84
N ALA A 248 21.30 -10.83 2.92
CA ALA A 248 21.43 -9.80 3.93
C ALA A 248 22.84 -9.86 4.54
N THR A 249 23.45 -8.70 4.69
CA THR A 249 24.81 -8.54 5.24
C THR A 249 24.83 -8.51 6.76
N ASN A 250 23.74 -8.04 7.38
CA ASN A 250 23.53 -8.06 8.82
C ASN A 250 22.98 -9.42 9.28
N PRO A 251 23.71 -10.23 10.07
CA PRO A 251 23.23 -11.52 10.56
C PRO A 251 22.09 -11.41 11.57
N HIS A 252 21.84 -10.21 12.12
CA HIS A 252 20.79 -9.91 13.09
C HIS A 252 19.62 -9.12 12.50
N VAL A 253 19.54 -9.03 11.17
CA VAL A 253 18.43 -8.36 10.49
C VAL A 253 17.07 -8.92 10.93
N LYS A 254 16.14 -8.00 11.18
CA LYS A 254 14.77 -8.27 11.56
C LYS A 254 13.86 -8.19 10.35
N TYR A 255 13.11 -9.24 10.09
CA TYR A 255 12.18 -9.27 8.97
C TYR A 255 10.79 -8.86 9.43
N ILE A 256 10.19 -7.93 8.69
CA ILE A 256 8.91 -7.34 9.07
C ILE A 256 7.88 -7.50 7.96
N LEU A 257 6.62 -7.63 8.33
CA LEU A 257 5.51 -7.59 7.38
C LEU A 257 4.80 -6.25 7.46
N HIS A 258 4.77 -5.51 6.35
CA HIS A 258 4.04 -4.25 6.26
C HIS A 258 2.57 -4.54 5.91
N GLN A 259 1.71 -4.62 6.94
CA GLN A 259 0.26 -4.80 6.80
C GLN A 259 -0.33 -3.52 6.19
N THR A 260 -0.73 -3.63 4.93
CA THR A 260 -1.29 -2.52 4.14
C THR A 260 -2.77 -2.27 4.47
N TRP A 261 -3.38 -1.25 3.86
CA TRP A 261 -4.74 -0.80 4.16
C TRP A 261 -5.79 -1.26 3.14
N ALA A 262 -7.04 -1.35 3.60
CA ALA A 262 -8.19 -1.51 2.72
C ALA A 262 -8.43 -0.25 1.88
N TYR A 263 -9.04 -0.43 0.72
CA TYR A 263 -9.46 0.66 -0.16
C TYR A 263 -10.56 1.51 0.46
N ALA A 264 -10.74 2.73 -0.07
CA ALA A 264 -11.90 3.55 0.27
C ALA A 264 -13.21 2.84 -0.13
N GLN A 265 -14.29 3.08 0.60
CA GLN A 265 -15.64 2.54 0.36
C GLN A 265 -16.13 2.84 -1.07
N ASN A 266 -15.78 4.02 -1.60
CA ASN A 266 -16.14 4.43 -2.95
C ASN A 266 -15.11 4.05 -4.04
N SER A 267 -14.12 3.22 -3.70
CA SER A 267 -13.05 2.86 -4.63
C SER A 267 -13.59 2.14 -5.87
N THR A 268 -13.18 2.63 -7.05
CA THR A 268 -13.49 2.01 -8.33
C THR A 268 -12.40 1.04 -8.80
N HIS A 269 -11.39 0.78 -7.96
CA HIS A 269 -10.27 -0.09 -8.32
C HIS A 269 -10.77 -1.53 -8.57
N ALA A 270 -10.43 -2.13 -9.71
CA ALA A 270 -10.96 -3.45 -10.12
C ALA A 270 -10.67 -4.55 -9.09
N GLY A 271 -9.49 -4.51 -8.46
CA GLY A 271 -9.10 -5.42 -7.38
C GLY A 271 -10.00 -5.39 -6.14
N PHE A 272 -10.84 -4.36 -5.95
CA PHE A 272 -11.78 -4.31 -4.83
C PHE A 272 -12.89 -5.36 -4.94
N ALA A 273 -13.14 -5.86 -6.16
CA ALA A 273 -14.09 -6.95 -6.41
C ALA A 273 -13.69 -8.25 -5.69
N ASN A 274 -12.40 -8.46 -5.39
CA ASN A 274 -11.93 -9.59 -4.57
C ASN A 274 -12.51 -9.59 -3.14
N TYR A 275 -13.02 -8.45 -2.69
CA TYR A 275 -13.55 -8.20 -1.35
C TYR A 275 -14.98 -7.68 -1.40
N ASN A 276 -15.74 -8.04 -2.45
CA ASN A 276 -17.13 -7.62 -2.65
C ASN A 276 -17.34 -6.09 -2.72
N LYS A 277 -16.27 -5.33 -3.00
CA LYS A 277 -16.25 -3.86 -2.91
C LYS A 277 -16.65 -3.34 -1.52
N ASP A 278 -16.26 -4.07 -0.48
CA ASP A 278 -16.53 -3.74 0.91
C ASP A 278 -15.22 -3.53 1.67
N GLN A 279 -15.10 -2.35 2.29
CA GLN A 279 -13.89 -1.91 2.98
C GLN A 279 -13.61 -2.75 4.23
N GLU A 280 -14.64 -3.10 5.00
CA GLU A 280 -14.48 -3.86 6.24
C GLU A 280 -14.12 -5.32 5.95
N ILE A 281 -14.71 -5.90 4.89
CA ILE A 281 -14.31 -7.23 4.39
C ILE A 281 -12.85 -7.21 3.94
N MET A 282 -12.43 -6.20 3.17
CA MET A 282 -11.05 -6.09 2.71
C MET A 282 -10.08 -5.92 3.88
N HIS A 283 -10.38 -5.03 4.83
CA HIS A 283 -9.54 -4.79 6.01
C HIS A 283 -9.39 -6.08 6.84
N THR A 284 -10.50 -6.75 7.15
CA THR A 284 -10.49 -8.00 7.92
C THR A 284 -9.67 -9.08 7.21
N ALA A 285 -9.83 -9.21 5.89
CA ALA A 285 -9.07 -10.17 5.09
C ALA A 285 -7.57 -9.87 5.07
N ILE A 286 -7.17 -8.59 5.01
CA ILE A 286 -5.77 -8.17 5.09
C ILE A 286 -5.18 -8.53 6.46
N VAL A 287 -5.87 -8.19 7.54
CA VAL A 287 -5.44 -8.53 8.91
C VAL A 287 -5.27 -10.05 9.05
N ASP A 288 -6.24 -10.86 8.61
CA ASP A 288 -6.13 -12.34 8.64
C ASP A 288 -4.91 -12.84 7.84
N ALA A 289 -4.78 -12.38 6.58
CA ALA A 289 -3.72 -12.84 5.69
C ALA A 289 -2.32 -12.54 6.24
N TYR A 290 -2.12 -11.35 6.79
CA TYR A 290 -0.83 -10.95 7.37
C TYR A 290 -0.52 -11.66 8.68
N ASN A 291 -1.52 -11.88 9.56
CA ASN A 291 -1.31 -12.68 10.77
C ASN A 291 -0.96 -14.13 10.45
N ARG A 292 -1.57 -14.74 9.43
CA ARG A 292 -1.21 -16.11 9.02
C ARG A 292 0.13 -16.16 8.30
N ALA A 293 0.51 -15.08 7.61
CA ALA A 293 1.79 -15.00 6.91
C ALA A 293 2.98 -14.98 7.86
N THR A 294 2.80 -14.64 9.15
CA THR A 294 3.90 -14.75 10.14
C THR A 294 4.34 -16.18 10.38
N ASP A 295 3.48 -17.17 10.12
CA ASP A 295 3.84 -18.59 10.25
C ASP A 295 4.66 -19.11 9.05
N LEU A 296 4.76 -18.31 7.98
CA LEU A 296 5.45 -18.69 6.74
C LEU A 296 6.95 -18.35 6.77
N ILE A 297 7.36 -17.38 7.59
CA ILE A 297 8.73 -16.86 7.68
C ILE A 297 9.04 -16.45 9.13
N ASP A 298 10.31 -16.29 9.48
CA ASP A 298 10.72 -15.76 10.79
C ASP A 298 10.44 -14.25 10.86
N THR A 299 9.21 -13.89 11.28
CA THR A 299 8.74 -12.51 11.32
C THR A 299 8.98 -11.92 12.71
N GLU A 300 9.76 -10.84 12.79
CA GLU A 300 9.97 -10.09 14.03
C GLU A 300 8.68 -9.36 14.45
N LEU A 301 8.09 -8.59 13.51
CA LEU A 301 6.88 -7.83 13.77
C LEU A 301 6.07 -7.55 12.51
N ILE A 302 4.79 -7.25 12.72
CA ILE A 302 3.90 -6.65 11.71
C ILE A 302 3.84 -5.15 11.98
N VAL A 303 4.03 -4.32 10.95
CA VAL A 303 3.71 -2.88 11.01
C VAL A 303 2.23 -2.71 10.62
N PRO A 304 1.31 -2.39 11.55
CA PRO A 304 -0.13 -2.46 11.32
C PRO A 304 -0.71 -1.20 10.66
N ALA A 305 -0.09 -0.74 9.55
CA ALA A 305 -0.52 0.48 8.86
C ALA A 305 -1.98 0.38 8.38
N GLY A 306 -2.43 -0.81 7.97
CA GLY A 306 -3.82 -1.08 7.62
C GLY A 306 -4.81 -0.77 8.73
N THR A 307 -4.53 -1.27 9.93
CA THR A 307 -5.34 -1.01 11.12
C THR A 307 -5.25 0.45 11.53
N ALA A 308 -4.11 1.12 11.39
CA ALA A 308 -3.98 2.56 11.68
C ALA A 308 -4.88 3.42 10.80
N ILE A 309 -4.90 3.13 9.49
CA ILE A 309 -5.81 3.79 8.55
C ILE A 309 -7.27 3.49 8.91
N GLN A 310 -7.61 2.23 9.24
CA GLN A 310 -8.98 1.88 9.63
C GLN A 310 -9.41 2.55 10.94
N ASN A 311 -8.52 2.68 11.93
CA ASN A 311 -8.75 3.48 13.14
C ASN A 311 -9.04 4.93 12.76
N GLY A 312 -8.17 5.55 11.94
CA GLY A 312 -8.32 6.93 11.49
C GLY A 312 -9.67 7.18 10.80
N ARG A 313 -10.14 6.25 9.97
CA ARG A 313 -11.45 6.32 9.29
C ARG A 313 -12.64 6.38 10.24
N THR A 314 -12.49 5.90 11.47
CA THR A 314 -13.55 6.00 12.49
C THR A 314 -13.61 7.38 13.15
N SER A 315 -12.66 8.29 12.89
CA SER A 315 -12.68 9.67 13.39
C SER A 315 -13.52 10.59 12.51
N ILE A 316 -13.52 11.88 12.83
CA ILE A 316 -14.19 12.91 12.04
C ILE A 316 -13.66 13.07 10.62
N ILE A 317 -12.46 12.56 10.33
CA ILE A 317 -11.88 12.54 8.98
C ILE A 317 -12.73 11.65 8.05
N GLY A 318 -13.37 10.61 8.59
CA GLY A 318 -14.10 9.63 7.81
C GLY A 318 -13.20 8.92 6.79
N ASP A 319 -13.79 8.48 5.68
CA ASP A 319 -13.10 7.69 4.65
C ASP A 319 -12.24 8.52 3.67
N ASN A 320 -11.50 9.52 4.17
CA ASN A 320 -10.66 10.44 3.37
C ASN A 320 -9.16 10.22 3.59
N PHE A 321 -8.78 8.97 3.87
CA PHE A 321 -7.37 8.59 3.99
C PHE A 321 -6.76 8.17 2.65
N CYS A 322 -7.52 8.22 1.54
CA CYS A 322 -7.06 7.84 0.21
C CYS A 322 -7.23 8.99 -0.81
N ARG A 323 -6.24 9.18 -1.69
CA ARG A 323 -6.25 10.21 -2.75
C ARG A 323 -6.97 9.80 -4.03
N ASP A 324 -7.03 8.51 -4.31
CA ASP A 324 -7.58 7.93 -5.55
C ASP A 324 -8.40 6.65 -5.27
N GLY A 325 -8.87 6.52 -4.04
CA GLY A 325 -9.64 5.36 -3.57
C GLY A 325 -8.80 4.17 -3.11
N TYR A 326 -7.47 4.20 -3.24
CA TYR A 326 -6.62 3.10 -2.74
C TYR A 326 -5.24 3.54 -2.26
N HIS A 327 -4.57 4.47 -2.94
CA HIS A 327 -3.34 5.07 -2.40
C HIS A 327 -3.68 6.11 -1.34
N LEU A 328 -2.76 6.33 -0.40
CA LEU A 328 -3.01 7.23 0.73
C LEU A 328 -3.14 8.69 0.31
N ASP A 329 -3.95 9.44 1.04
CA ASP A 329 -3.89 10.90 1.02
C ASP A 329 -2.45 11.36 1.28
N LEU A 330 -2.00 12.36 0.52
CA LEU A 330 -0.59 12.80 0.53
C LEU A 330 -0.17 13.41 1.88
N ASN A 331 -1.14 13.80 2.71
CA ASN A 331 -0.92 14.38 4.02
C ASN A 331 -1.31 13.37 5.11
N ILE A 332 -2.59 13.32 5.51
CA ILE A 332 -3.03 12.59 6.70
C ILE A 332 -2.89 11.09 6.53
N GLY A 333 -3.13 10.57 5.33
CA GLY A 333 -2.97 9.15 4.99
C GLY A 333 -1.53 8.70 5.20
N ARG A 334 -0.62 9.26 4.40
CA ARG A 334 0.83 8.96 4.47
C ARG A 334 1.40 9.21 5.87
N TYR A 335 1.01 10.31 6.52
CA TYR A 335 1.51 10.64 7.86
C TYR A 335 1.06 9.60 8.91
N THR A 336 -0.18 9.12 8.84
CA THR A 336 -0.68 8.06 9.74
C THR A 336 0.10 6.75 9.54
N ALA A 337 0.38 6.37 8.29
CA ALA A 337 1.21 5.20 8.00
C ALA A 337 2.64 5.38 8.52
N SER A 338 3.28 6.52 8.27
CA SER A 338 4.63 6.80 8.81
C SER A 338 4.66 6.84 10.34
N CYS A 339 3.62 7.37 11.00
CA CYS A 339 3.49 7.32 12.46
C CYS A 339 3.46 5.88 12.99
N THR A 340 2.78 5.00 12.27
CA THR A 340 2.69 3.58 12.63
C THR A 340 4.03 2.88 12.47
N TRP A 341 4.76 3.18 11.39
CA TRP A 341 6.12 2.70 11.17
C TRP A 341 7.08 3.20 12.25
N PHE A 342 7.04 4.49 12.59
CA PHE A 342 7.86 5.05 13.65
C PHE A 342 7.67 4.29 14.97
N GLU A 343 6.43 4.18 15.44
CA GLU A 343 6.15 3.56 16.74
C GLU A 343 6.46 2.05 16.74
N ALA A 344 6.21 1.35 15.63
CA ALA A 344 6.53 -0.07 15.51
C ALA A 344 8.05 -0.35 15.52
N ILE A 345 8.85 0.50 14.87
CA ILE A 345 10.31 0.32 14.75
C ILE A 345 11.03 0.74 16.04
N PHE A 346 10.64 1.88 16.62
CA PHE A 346 11.35 2.43 17.78
C PHE A 346 10.78 1.96 19.12
N GLY A 347 9.58 1.36 19.14
CA GLY A 347 8.90 0.98 20.39
C GLY A 347 8.53 2.17 21.28
N GLU A 348 8.54 3.38 20.71
CA GLU A 348 8.25 4.65 21.38
C GLU A 348 6.93 5.21 20.85
N THR A 349 6.08 5.71 21.76
CA THR A 349 4.81 6.30 21.35
C THR A 349 5.00 7.46 20.40
N VAL A 350 4.24 7.49 19.30
CA VAL A 350 4.26 8.59 18.35
C VAL A 350 3.43 9.79 18.81
N ILE A 351 2.58 9.61 19.84
CA ILE A 351 1.74 10.68 20.39
C ILE A 351 2.64 11.77 20.99
N GLY A 352 2.45 13.00 20.52
CA GLY A 352 3.24 14.16 20.95
C GLY A 352 4.54 14.33 20.17
N ASN A 353 4.81 13.53 19.13
CA ASN A 353 5.92 13.79 18.22
C ASN A 353 5.73 15.18 17.59
N SER A 354 6.77 16.03 17.66
CA SER A 354 6.69 17.43 17.23
C SER A 354 6.74 17.63 15.72
N TYR A 355 7.07 16.59 14.95
CA TYR A 355 7.06 16.66 13.50
C TYR A 355 5.65 16.44 12.94
N LYS A 356 5.19 17.37 12.12
CA LYS A 356 3.96 17.22 11.34
C LYS A 356 4.10 17.80 9.92
N PRO A 357 3.36 17.30 8.93
CA PRO A 357 3.26 17.91 7.61
C PRO A 357 2.63 19.31 7.72
N THR A 358 3.15 20.28 6.96
CA THR A 358 2.64 21.67 6.98
C THR A 358 1.14 21.77 6.67
N ALA A 359 0.61 20.86 5.86
CA ALA A 359 -0.79 20.83 5.48
C ALA A 359 -1.73 20.31 6.59
N LEU A 360 -1.20 19.66 7.64
CA LEU A 360 -2.01 19.16 8.74
C LEU A 360 -2.17 20.19 9.86
N THR A 361 -3.42 20.35 10.30
CA THR A 361 -3.72 21.03 11.56
C THR A 361 -3.18 20.24 12.75
N ASP A 362 -3.07 20.87 13.92
CA ASP A 362 -2.66 20.17 15.15
C ASP A 362 -3.65 19.04 15.48
N TYR A 363 -4.94 19.28 15.27
CA TYR A 363 -5.99 18.30 15.52
C TYR A 363 -5.93 17.09 14.56
N GLU A 364 -5.70 17.31 13.26
CA GLU A 364 -5.48 16.18 12.32
C GLU A 364 -4.21 15.39 12.65
N THR A 365 -3.16 16.08 13.09
CA THR A 365 -1.91 15.46 13.53
C THR A 365 -2.16 14.58 14.75
N GLU A 366 -2.90 15.07 15.74
CA GLU A 366 -3.30 14.33 16.93
C GLU A 366 -4.12 13.09 16.56
N ILE A 367 -5.12 13.22 15.67
CA ILE A 367 -5.90 12.09 15.15
C ILE A 367 -4.99 11.02 14.53
N ALA A 368 -4.08 11.42 13.64
CA ALA A 368 -3.17 10.49 12.96
C ALA A 368 -2.24 9.77 13.94
N GLN A 369 -1.65 10.50 14.90
CA GLN A 369 -0.77 9.92 15.92
C GLN A 369 -1.53 8.94 16.83
N HIS A 370 -2.72 9.30 17.31
CA HIS A 370 -3.54 8.41 18.12
C HIS A 370 -4.06 7.20 17.35
N ALA A 371 -4.40 7.34 16.06
CA ALA A 371 -4.83 6.23 15.22
C ALA A 371 -3.70 5.21 15.03
N ALA A 372 -2.47 5.69 14.78
CA ALA A 372 -1.27 4.88 14.68
C ALA A 372 -0.94 4.18 16.00
N HIS A 373 -0.87 4.92 17.11
CA HIS A 373 -0.62 4.36 18.44
C HIS A 373 -1.60 3.25 18.80
N ARG A 374 -2.91 3.49 18.59
CA ARG A 374 -3.96 2.50 18.86
C ARG A 374 -3.80 1.26 17.99
N ALA A 375 -3.30 1.39 16.75
CA ALA A 375 -3.01 0.25 15.89
C ALA A 375 -1.79 -0.54 16.35
N VAL A 376 -0.72 0.11 16.82
CA VAL A 376 0.43 -0.61 17.38
C VAL A 376 0.04 -1.37 18.66
N VAL A 377 -0.78 -0.77 19.52
CA VAL A 377 -1.27 -1.43 20.74
C VAL A 377 -2.29 -2.55 20.44
N LYS A 378 -3.12 -2.40 19.41
CA LYS A 378 -4.16 -3.36 19.00
C LYS A 378 -4.12 -3.61 17.48
N PRO A 379 -3.13 -4.36 16.97
CA PRO A 379 -2.85 -4.47 15.54
C PRO A 379 -3.85 -5.31 14.73
N ASN A 380 -4.74 -6.03 15.42
CA ASN A 380 -5.65 -7.00 14.81
C ASN A 380 -7.13 -6.58 14.90
N ALA A 381 -7.41 -5.38 15.38
CA ALA A 381 -8.78 -4.89 15.53
C ALA A 381 -8.86 -3.37 15.44
N VAL A 382 -9.93 -2.90 14.79
CA VAL A 382 -10.25 -1.47 14.76
C VAL A 382 -10.55 -0.97 16.17
N THR A 383 -9.83 0.07 16.58
CA THR A 383 -10.07 0.81 17.82
C THR A 383 -10.70 2.15 17.47
N ALA A 384 -12.01 2.28 17.73
CA ALA A 384 -12.78 3.46 17.39
C ALA A 384 -12.19 4.74 18.00
N MET A 385 -12.09 5.79 17.19
CA MET A 385 -11.60 7.11 17.54
C MET A 385 -12.67 7.95 18.25
N GLN A 386 -13.27 7.41 19.32
CA GLN A 386 -14.45 7.99 20.00
C GLN A 386 -14.26 9.46 20.40
N ASP A 387 -13.09 9.80 20.94
CA ASP A 387 -12.76 11.18 21.34
C ASP A 387 -12.65 12.15 20.16
N TYR A 388 -12.52 11.61 18.94
CA TYR A 388 -12.37 12.32 17.68
C TYR A 388 -13.55 12.09 16.73
N GLN A 389 -14.66 11.50 17.20
CA GLN A 389 -15.87 11.26 16.42
C GLN A 389 -16.81 12.48 16.36
N GLY A 390 -16.36 13.63 16.88
CA GLY A 390 -17.06 14.91 16.81
C GLY A 390 -16.55 15.79 15.67
N GLY A 391 -17.47 16.23 14.80
CA GLY A 391 -17.32 17.47 14.07
C GLY A 391 -17.86 18.61 14.94
N GLY A 392 -17.58 19.86 14.57
CA GLY A 392 -18.20 21.00 15.25
C GLY A 392 -19.71 20.83 15.44
N SER A 393 -20.30 21.64 16.31
CA SER A 393 -21.72 21.54 16.68
C SER A 393 -22.72 21.78 15.53
N GLY A 394 -22.25 21.94 14.28
CA GLY A 394 -23.01 22.50 13.17
C GLY A 394 -23.20 24.01 13.29
N ILE A 395 -22.75 24.62 14.38
CA ILE A 395 -22.76 26.07 14.59
C ILE A 395 -21.53 26.65 13.89
N LEU A 396 -21.78 27.49 12.88
CA LEU A 396 -20.73 28.29 12.26
C LEU A 396 -20.47 29.54 13.10
N THR A 397 -19.21 29.80 13.43
CA THR A 397 -18.73 31.11 13.91
C THR A 397 -17.97 31.86 12.82
N ASN A 398 -17.28 31.12 11.96
CA ASN A 398 -16.47 31.61 10.86
C ASN A 398 -17.01 31.10 9.51
N PRO A 399 -16.80 31.80 8.39
CA PRO A 399 -17.28 31.36 7.08
C PRO A 399 -16.58 30.08 6.59
N VAL A 400 -17.31 29.29 5.82
CA VAL A 400 -16.81 28.14 5.08
C VAL A 400 -16.77 28.49 3.59
N PHE A 401 -15.61 28.25 2.97
CA PHE A 401 -15.42 28.45 1.54
C PHE A 401 -15.33 27.11 0.82
N VAL A 402 -16.11 26.94 -0.24
CA VAL A 402 -16.17 25.71 -1.05
C VAL A 402 -15.79 26.01 -2.49
N ASN A 403 -14.82 25.27 -3.00
CA ASN A 403 -14.35 25.31 -4.37
C ASN A 403 -14.99 24.18 -5.19
N PHE A 404 -15.68 24.54 -6.28
CA PHE A 404 -16.22 23.58 -7.26
C PHE A 404 -15.29 23.50 -8.47
N GLY A 405 -14.11 22.92 -8.24
CA GLY A 405 -13.00 22.84 -9.19
C GLY A 405 -11.97 21.80 -8.78
N LYS A 406 -10.87 21.67 -9.54
CA LYS A 406 -9.83 20.66 -9.25
C LYS A 406 -8.70 21.16 -8.36
N ASP A 407 -8.56 22.47 -8.17
CA ASP A 407 -7.48 23.04 -7.36
C ASP A 407 -7.66 22.71 -5.87
N THR A 408 -6.66 22.05 -5.28
CA THR A 408 -6.60 21.69 -3.86
C THR A 408 -5.47 22.40 -3.12
N SER A 409 -4.81 23.37 -3.76
CA SER A 409 -3.60 24.02 -3.23
C SER A 409 -3.88 24.98 -2.08
N SER A 410 -5.10 25.52 -1.97
CA SER A 410 -5.43 26.48 -0.93
C SER A 410 -6.02 25.81 0.31
N PRO A 411 -5.39 25.94 1.49
CA PRO A 411 -5.91 25.34 2.72
C PRO A 411 -7.21 26.00 3.23
N LYS A 412 -7.53 27.21 2.77
CA LYS A 412 -8.76 27.95 3.11
C LYS A 412 -10.01 27.38 2.41
N TRP A 413 -9.83 26.65 1.31
CA TRP A 413 -10.92 26.24 0.43
C TRP A 413 -11.18 24.74 0.52
N ASN A 414 -12.44 24.38 0.82
CA ASN A 414 -12.90 23.00 0.75
C ASN A 414 -13.16 22.64 -0.71
N SER A 415 -12.26 21.88 -1.33
CA SER A 415 -12.36 21.53 -2.74
C SER A 415 -13.18 20.25 -2.95
N VAL A 416 -14.33 20.39 -3.61
CA VAL A 416 -15.16 19.26 -4.03
C VAL A 416 -14.55 18.71 -5.31
N THR A 417 -13.67 17.71 -5.23
CA THR A 417 -12.81 17.29 -6.37
C THR A 417 -13.50 16.46 -7.46
N GLY A 418 -14.75 16.05 -7.24
CA GLY A 418 -15.61 15.34 -8.19
C GLY A 418 -16.90 16.10 -8.51
N HIS A 419 -17.39 15.97 -9.74
CA HIS A 419 -18.64 16.61 -10.19
C HIS A 419 -19.81 15.63 -10.33
N MET A 420 -19.58 14.37 -9.96
CA MET A 420 -20.55 13.27 -10.06
C MET A 420 -21.39 13.15 -8.78
N GLU A 421 -22.54 12.49 -8.91
CA GLU A 421 -23.36 12.08 -7.77
C GLU A 421 -22.53 11.26 -6.76
N ASP A 422 -22.87 11.39 -5.48
CA ASP A 422 -22.18 10.81 -4.32
C ASP A 422 -20.79 11.38 -4.00
N THR A 423 -20.29 12.35 -4.79
CA THR A 423 -19.09 13.10 -4.38
C THR A 423 -19.41 13.86 -3.09
N SER A 424 -18.61 13.66 -2.04
CA SER A 424 -18.85 14.26 -0.73
C SER A 424 -17.59 14.79 -0.05
N ILE A 425 -17.79 15.77 0.83
CA ILE A 425 -16.84 16.18 1.85
C ILE A 425 -17.56 15.94 3.18
N PRO A 426 -17.12 15.01 4.04
CA PRO A 426 -17.88 14.66 5.24
C PRO A 426 -17.86 15.74 6.31
N ASN A 427 -16.84 16.60 6.32
CA ASN A 427 -16.75 17.70 7.26
C ASN A 427 -15.98 18.88 6.66
N LEU A 428 -16.70 19.95 6.38
CA LEU A 428 -16.16 21.20 5.89
C LEU A 428 -15.38 21.91 6.99
N LYS A 429 -14.23 22.48 6.62
CA LYS A 429 -13.46 23.39 7.46
C LYS A 429 -13.92 24.82 7.27
N ASP A 430 -13.92 25.61 8.34
CA ASP A 430 -14.05 27.06 8.25
C ASP A 430 -12.75 27.71 7.74
N ASP A 431 -12.74 29.02 7.58
CA ASP A 431 -11.58 29.77 7.08
C ASP A 431 -10.43 29.91 8.07
N GLU A 432 -10.60 29.43 9.31
CA GLU A 432 -9.54 29.23 10.29
C GLU A 432 -9.00 27.78 10.27
N GLY A 433 -9.59 26.89 9.48
CA GLY A 433 -9.19 25.48 9.34
C GLY A 433 -9.88 24.53 10.33
N ASN A 434 -10.85 25.01 11.11
CA ASN A 434 -11.57 24.20 12.10
C ASN A 434 -12.69 23.38 11.45
N TYR A 435 -12.83 22.13 11.86
CA TYR A 435 -13.93 21.26 11.42
C TYR A 435 -15.28 21.74 11.97
N THR A 436 -16.22 22.01 11.06
CA THR A 436 -17.54 22.59 11.41
C THR A 436 -18.59 21.58 11.84
N GLY A 437 -18.39 20.30 11.48
CA GLY A 437 -19.40 19.24 11.58
C GLY A 437 -20.42 19.25 10.44
N ILE A 438 -20.25 20.13 9.45
CA ILE A 438 -21.13 20.26 8.31
C ILE A 438 -20.57 19.44 7.14
N SER A 439 -21.35 18.51 6.61
CA SER A 439 -21.01 17.76 5.41
C SER A 439 -21.52 18.46 4.15
N LEU A 440 -20.93 18.12 3.01
CA LEU A 440 -21.40 18.48 1.66
C LEU A 440 -21.46 17.22 0.80
N THR A 441 -22.52 17.06 0.01
CA THR A 441 -22.68 15.95 -0.93
C THR A 441 -23.34 16.42 -2.22
N ILE A 442 -22.81 16.03 -3.38
CA ILE A 442 -23.50 16.19 -4.67
C ILE A 442 -24.51 15.05 -4.80
N THR A 443 -25.81 15.37 -4.77
CA THR A 443 -26.89 14.37 -4.89
C THR A 443 -27.51 14.33 -6.27
N GLU A 444 -27.27 15.33 -7.12
CA GLU A 444 -27.53 15.26 -8.55
C GLU A 444 -26.34 15.85 -9.29
N ARG A 445 -25.70 15.05 -10.14
CA ARG A 445 -24.44 15.37 -10.81
C ARG A 445 -24.47 16.67 -11.63
N PHE A 446 -23.30 17.24 -11.85
CA PHE A 446 -23.05 18.18 -12.94
C PHE A 446 -22.63 17.42 -14.20
N ASN A 447 -22.51 18.12 -15.33
CA ASN A 447 -22.05 17.50 -16.59
C ASN A 447 -20.55 17.23 -16.52
N ASP A 448 -19.76 18.29 -16.34
CA ASP A 448 -18.30 18.28 -16.30
C ASP A 448 -17.76 19.60 -15.70
N ILE A 449 -16.46 19.83 -15.80
CA ILE A 449 -15.72 20.99 -15.28
C ILE A 449 -15.30 21.90 -16.44
N ASN A 450 -15.62 23.18 -16.32
CA ASN A 450 -15.10 24.24 -17.15
C ASN A 450 -13.87 24.87 -16.49
N ARG A 451 -12.80 25.13 -17.25
CA ARG A 451 -11.57 25.78 -16.77
C ARG A 451 -11.30 27.17 -17.34
N ASN A 452 -12.29 27.72 -18.06
CA ASN A 452 -12.18 29.02 -18.70
C ASN A 452 -12.84 30.10 -17.84
N GLY A 453 -12.45 30.23 -16.58
CA GLY A 453 -12.78 31.36 -15.70
C GLY A 453 -11.63 32.37 -15.63
N PRO A 454 -11.81 33.50 -14.93
CA PRO A 454 -10.76 34.49 -14.76
C PRO A 454 -9.70 34.02 -13.76
N ALA A 455 -8.46 34.45 -13.94
CA ALA A 455 -7.37 34.21 -12.97
C ALA A 455 -7.42 35.16 -11.76
N THR A 456 -8.19 36.26 -11.84
CA THR A 456 -8.37 37.23 -10.76
C THR A 456 -9.82 37.68 -10.71
N THR A 457 -10.32 37.96 -9.51
CA THR A 457 -11.68 38.48 -9.29
C THR A 457 -11.63 39.65 -8.31
N SER A 458 -12.65 40.51 -8.35
CA SER A 458 -12.80 41.60 -7.37
C SER A 458 -13.91 41.32 -6.34
N THR A 459 -14.17 40.04 -6.07
CA THR A 459 -15.17 39.61 -5.09
C THR A 459 -14.59 39.63 -3.68
N ASP A 460 -15.47 39.68 -2.67
CA ASP A 460 -15.11 39.57 -1.25
C ASP A 460 -14.76 38.13 -0.81
N PHE A 461 -14.64 37.20 -1.76
CA PHE A 461 -14.27 35.81 -1.48
C PHE A 461 -12.74 35.62 -1.42
N ASP A 462 -11.97 36.56 -1.99
CA ASP A 462 -10.51 36.48 -2.13
C ASP A 462 -10.06 35.14 -2.75
N MET A 463 -10.65 34.83 -3.92
CA MET A 463 -10.42 33.55 -4.61
C MET A 463 -9.03 33.52 -5.27
N PRO A 464 -8.22 32.49 -4.99
CA PRO A 464 -7.04 32.16 -5.78
C PRO A 464 -7.41 31.84 -7.24
N ALA A 465 -6.44 32.00 -8.14
CA ALA A 465 -6.66 31.77 -9.57
C ALA A 465 -7.25 30.39 -9.89
N GLY A 466 -6.77 29.33 -9.23
CA GLY A 466 -7.26 27.98 -9.46
C GLY A 466 -8.65 27.69 -8.87
N VAL A 467 -9.15 28.55 -7.98
CA VAL A 467 -10.57 28.54 -7.55
C VAL A 467 -11.41 29.31 -8.56
N SER A 468 -11.02 30.53 -8.93
CA SER A 468 -11.85 31.37 -9.81
C SER A 468 -11.90 30.92 -11.27
N SER A 469 -10.91 30.14 -11.73
CA SER A 469 -10.84 29.66 -13.12
C SER A 469 -11.72 28.44 -13.40
N ASP A 470 -11.99 27.64 -12.38
CA ASP A 470 -12.66 26.35 -12.52
C ASP A 470 -14.13 26.46 -12.12
N SER A 471 -15.02 25.76 -12.82
CA SER A 471 -16.45 25.81 -12.53
C SER A 471 -17.14 24.54 -12.96
N TYR A 472 -17.98 23.99 -12.09
CA TYR A 472 -18.87 22.91 -12.48
C TYR A 472 -20.00 23.48 -13.31
N TYR A 473 -20.42 22.74 -14.33
CA TYR A 473 -21.50 23.19 -15.21
C TYR A 473 -22.49 22.07 -15.55
N GLY A 474 -23.73 22.47 -15.80
CA GLY A 474 -24.73 21.63 -16.45
C GLY A 474 -25.29 22.32 -17.69
N ASN A 475 -26.15 21.62 -18.43
CA ASN A 475 -26.66 22.00 -19.76
C ASN A 475 -28.13 21.58 -19.90
N SER A 476 -29.04 22.49 -19.55
CA SER A 476 -30.45 22.13 -19.34
C SER A 476 -31.30 22.02 -20.60
N LYS A 477 -30.83 22.49 -21.77
CA LYS A 477 -31.66 22.59 -22.99
C LYS A 477 -31.31 21.60 -24.09
N LYS A 478 -30.05 21.16 -24.17
CA LYS A 478 -29.58 20.29 -25.26
C LYS A 478 -28.52 19.30 -24.76
N LEU A 479 -28.44 18.16 -25.45
CA LEU A 479 -27.39 17.17 -25.26
C LEU A 479 -26.01 17.80 -25.47
N PHE A 480 -25.12 17.62 -24.50
CA PHE A 480 -23.72 18.04 -24.54
C PHE A 480 -22.89 17.01 -23.77
N ASN A 481 -21.76 16.57 -24.32
CA ASN A 481 -20.94 15.50 -23.74
C ASN A 481 -21.77 14.28 -23.28
N ASN A 482 -22.66 13.79 -24.15
CA ASN A 482 -23.51 12.61 -23.94
C ASN A 482 -24.54 12.70 -22.79
N ALA A 483 -24.80 13.89 -22.24
CA ALA A 483 -25.85 14.07 -21.23
C ALA A 483 -26.61 15.38 -21.42
N THR A 484 -27.85 15.43 -20.93
CA THR A 484 -28.62 16.67 -20.72
C THR A 484 -28.87 16.79 -19.24
N ILE A 485 -28.25 17.77 -18.58
CA ILE A 485 -28.33 17.93 -17.13
C ILE A 485 -29.28 19.09 -16.83
N LEU A 486 -30.56 18.77 -16.52
CA LEU A 486 -31.61 19.76 -16.29
C LEU A 486 -31.32 20.63 -15.06
N GLN A 487 -30.80 20.00 -14.00
CA GLN A 487 -30.38 20.64 -12.77
C GLN A 487 -29.25 19.80 -12.14
N SER A 488 -28.57 20.41 -11.18
CA SER A 488 -27.63 19.74 -10.28
C SER A 488 -27.98 20.11 -8.85
N VAL A 489 -27.65 19.22 -7.91
CA VAL A 489 -28.06 19.39 -6.51
C VAL A 489 -26.90 19.11 -5.57
N VAL A 490 -26.64 20.08 -4.69
CA VAL A 490 -25.69 19.97 -3.58
C VAL A 490 -26.48 19.99 -2.28
N LYS A 491 -26.25 18.99 -1.42
CA LYS A 491 -26.82 18.90 -0.09
C LYS A 491 -25.76 19.18 0.96
N LEU A 492 -26.08 20.03 1.92
CA LEU A 492 -25.31 20.15 3.16
C LEU A 492 -26.06 19.49 4.30
N GLY A 493 -25.34 18.76 5.17
CA GLY A 493 -25.89 18.10 6.35
C GLY A 493 -25.13 18.49 7.62
N GLY A 494 -25.73 18.25 8.79
CA GLY A 494 -25.09 18.54 10.08
C GLY A 494 -25.17 19.99 10.53
N LEU A 495 -26.01 20.83 9.90
CA LEU A 495 -26.21 22.21 10.34
C LEU A 495 -27.08 22.29 11.61
N ASP A 496 -26.80 23.28 12.47
CA ASP A 496 -27.63 23.58 13.64
C ASP A 496 -29.00 24.13 13.19
N LYS A 497 -30.05 23.37 13.52
CA LYS A 497 -31.45 23.60 13.15
C LYS A 497 -32.03 24.89 13.75
N THR A 498 -31.42 25.41 14.81
CA THR A 498 -31.83 26.64 15.51
C THR A 498 -31.19 27.89 14.92
N LYS A 499 -30.19 27.74 14.06
CA LYS A 499 -29.45 28.84 13.42
C LYS A 499 -29.93 29.10 12.01
N LYS A 500 -29.52 30.25 11.49
CA LYS A 500 -29.74 30.66 10.10
C LYS A 500 -28.40 30.94 9.44
N TYR A 501 -28.34 30.72 8.14
CA TYR A 501 -27.10 30.78 7.37
C TYR A 501 -27.32 31.59 6.08
N ASN A 502 -26.23 32.20 5.60
CA ASN A 502 -26.18 32.91 4.33
C ASN A 502 -25.33 32.12 3.33
N PHE A 503 -25.83 31.98 2.11
CA PHE A 503 -25.23 31.24 1.01
C PHE A 503 -24.92 32.18 -0.13
N CYS A 504 -23.66 32.56 -0.29
CA CYS A 504 -23.22 33.43 -1.37
C CYS A 504 -22.53 32.62 -2.48
N PHE A 505 -22.92 32.88 -3.72
CA PHE A 505 -22.47 32.15 -4.90
C PHE A 505 -21.66 33.05 -5.83
N PHE A 506 -20.58 32.48 -6.37
CA PHE A 506 -19.88 33.01 -7.52
C PHE A 506 -19.85 31.95 -8.62
N ALA A 507 -20.00 32.41 -9.87
CA ALA A 507 -19.83 31.60 -11.06
C ALA A 507 -19.23 32.44 -12.18
N SER A 508 -18.33 31.84 -12.96
CA SER A 508 -17.76 32.50 -14.14
C SER A 508 -17.52 31.57 -15.32
N ARG A 509 -17.67 32.16 -16.51
CA ARG A 509 -17.20 31.61 -17.78
C ARG A 509 -16.76 32.75 -18.67
N ILE A 510 -15.46 32.86 -18.89
CA ILE A 510 -14.86 33.77 -19.84
C ILE A 510 -15.11 33.25 -21.27
N ASP A 511 -15.72 34.11 -22.09
CA ASP A 511 -16.11 33.80 -23.46
C ASP A 511 -15.98 35.06 -24.34
N THR A 512 -15.60 34.87 -25.60
CA THR A 512 -15.47 35.94 -26.60
C THR A 512 -16.79 36.28 -27.28
N LYS A 513 -17.86 35.51 -27.02
CA LYS A 513 -19.20 35.79 -27.54
C LYS A 513 -19.77 37.10 -26.99
N VAL A 514 -20.54 37.78 -27.83
CA VAL A 514 -21.27 39.02 -27.49
C VAL A 514 -22.77 38.69 -27.44
N ASN A 515 -23.51 39.28 -26.50
CA ASN A 515 -24.98 39.15 -26.33
C ASN A 515 -25.52 37.78 -25.86
N GLU A 516 -24.68 36.93 -25.26
CA GLU A 516 -25.15 35.73 -24.56
C GLU A 516 -25.39 36.05 -23.07
N ASN A 517 -26.28 35.30 -22.43
CA ASN A 517 -26.57 35.37 -21.01
C ASN A 517 -26.64 33.93 -20.49
N ARG A 518 -25.72 33.61 -19.58
CA ARG A 518 -25.64 32.30 -18.92
C ARG A 518 -26.14 32.41 -17.49
N GLN A 519 -27.31 33.05 -17.34
CA GLN A 519 -27.96 33.20 -16.04
C GLN A 519 -28.12 31.82 -15.40
N THR A 520 -27.55 31.69 -14.21
CA THR A 520 -27.65 30.54 -13.34
C THR A 520 -28.55 30.92 -12.18
N LYS A 521 -29.43 29.99 -11.82
CA LYS A 521 -30.37 30.09 -10.73
C LYS A 521 -29.95 29.13 -9.63
N TYR A 522 -29.84 29.67 -8.41
CA TYR A 522 -29.57 28.91 -7.20
C TYR A 522 -30.82 28.96 -6.34
N ILE A 523 -31.36 27.79 -6.01
CA ILE A 523 -32.51 27.63 -5.13
C ILE A 523 -32.00 26.99 -3.85
N VAL A 524 -32.04 27.73 -2.74
CA VAL A 524 -31.52 27.26 -1.46
C VAL A 524 -32.69 26.97 -0.54
N LYS A 525 -32.86 25.70 -0.18
CA LYS A 525 -34.04 25.19 0.52
C LYS A 525 -33.66 24.49 1.81
N GLY A 526 -34.22 24.95 2.92
CA GLY A 526 -34.25 24.29 4.22
C GLY A 526 -35.70 24.24 4.73
N GLN A 527 -35.97 24.79 5.92
CA GLN A 527 -37.35 25.07 6.36
C GLN A 527 -37.99 26.20 5.55
N ASN A 528 -37.21 27.23 5.24
CA ASN A 528 -37.54 28.27 4.29
C ASN A 528 -36.73 28.10 3.00
N GLU A 529 -37.10 28.86 1.98
CA GLU A 529 -36.48 28.84 0.67
C GLU A 529 -36.18 30.27 0.22
N ASP A 530 -35.05 30.44 -0.46
CA ASP A 530 -34.71 31.67 -1.18
C ASP A 530 -34.08 31.30 -2.53
N MET A 531 -34.13 32.23 -3.48
CA MET A 531 -33.68 32.03 -4.84
C MET A 531 -32.91 33.24 -5.35
N VAL A 532 -31.73 32.99 -5.90
CA VAL A 532 -30.88 34.05 -6.46
C VAL A 532 -30.38 33.71 -7.85
N LEU A 533 -30.14 34.75 -8.66
CA LEU A 533 -29.78 34.64 -10.07
C LEU A 533 -28.44 35.34 -10.35
N LEU A 534 -27.51 34.66 -11.01
CA LEU A 534 -26.21 35.21 -11.40
C LEU A 534 -25.93 34.93 -12.87
N ASN A 535 -25.56 35.94 -13.65
CA ASN A 535 -25.02 35.70 -15.00
C ASN A 535 -23.55 35.32 -14.90
N ALA A 536 -23.21 34.07 -15.22
CA ALA A 536 -21.84 33.59 -15.18
C ALA A 536 -20.97 34.11 -16.34
N MET A 537 -21.57 34.63 -17.41
CA MET A 537 -20.82 35.05 -18.59
C MET A 537 -19.92 36.24 -18.27
N ASN A 538 -18.61 36.09 -18.53
CA ASN A 538 -17.60 37.13 -18.33
C ASN A 538 -17.64 37.77 -16.93
N ASN A 539 -18.13 37.04 -15.93
CA ASN A 539 -18.28 37.55 -14.58
C ASN A 539 -16.94 37.52 -13.83
N THR A 540 -16.45 38.69 -13.43
CA THR A 540 -15.19 38.82 -12.66
C THR A 540 -15.40 39.43 -11.27
N SER A 541 -16.61 39.89 -10.96
CA SER A 541 -16.85 40.74 -9.79
C SER A 541 -18.14 40.48 -9.02
N ASN A 542 -19.15 39.86 -9.64
CA ASN A 542 -20.48 39.78 -9.04
C ASN A 542 -20.67 38.45 -8.32
N SER A 543 -21.17 38.52 -7.09
CA SER A 543 -21.69 37.39 -6.31
C SER A 543 -23.15 37.67 -5.94
N VAL A 544 -23.90 36.62 -5.61
CA VAL A 544 -25.30 36.72 -5.15
C VAL A 544 -25.51 35.86 -3.93
N CYS A 545 -26.34 36.30 -2.98
CA CYS A 545 -26.52 35.61 -1.70
C CYS A 545 -27.99 35.30 -1.39
N ALA A 546 -28.27 34.03 -1.12
CA ALA A 546 -29.50 33.59 -0.47
C ALA A 546 -29.32 33.69 1.05
N ASN A 547 -30.11 34.54 1.70
CA ASN A 547 -29.86 34.92 3.10
C ASN A 547 -30.87 34.32 4.06
N ASN A 548 -30.46 34.16 5.33
CA ASN A 548 -31.34 33.75 6.42
C ASN A 548 -32.01 32.38 6.22
N ILE A 549 -31.31 31.43 5.60
CA ILE A 549 -31.83 30.07 5.40
C ILE A 549 -31.67 29.27 6.68
N GLN A 550 -32.79 28.72 7.15
CA GLN A 550 -32.84 27.83 8.30
C GLN A 550 -32.84 26.37 7.83
N PRO A 551 -31.95 25.51 8.35
CA PRO A 551 -31.92 24.09 8.00
C PRO A 551 -33.25 23.38 8.30
N ASN A 552 -33.57 22.34 7.52
CA ASN A 552 -34.75 21.50 7.73
C ASN A 552 -34.71 20.75 9.08
N ALA A 553 -35.75 19.95 9.39
CA ALA A 553 -35.82 19.19 10.64
C ALA A 553 -34.68 18.17 10.84
N ASN A 554 -33.98 17.79 9.77
CA ASN A 554 -32.82 16.90 9.80
C ASN A 554 -31.49 17.66 9.92
N GLY A 555 -31.49 18.99 9.93
CA GLY A 555 -30.26 19.79 9.88
C GLY A 555 -29.64 19.82 8.49
N GLU A 556 -30.46 19.71 7.44
CA GLU A 556 -30.02 19.71 6.04
C GLU A 556 -30.48 20.97 5.29
N ILE A 557 -29.68 21.38 4.32
CA ILE A 557 -30.01 22.39 3.31
C ILE A 557 -29.69 21.83 1.93
N THR A 558 -30.59 22.04 0.98
CA THR A 558 -30.42 21.65 -0.41
C THR A 558 -30.22 22.89 -1.29
N ILE A 559 -29.21 22.86 -2.14
CA ILE A 559 -28.92 23.88 -3.14
C ILE A 559 -29.15 23.26 -4.52
N THR A 560 -30.20 23.68 -5.22
CA THR A 560 -30.44 23.31 -6.61
C THR A 560 -29.87 24.37 -7.54
N VAL A 561 -29.04 23.95 -8.49
CA VAL A 561 -28.41 24.80 -9.51
C VAL A 561 -29.00 24.47 -10.88
N THR A 562 -29.53 25.45 -11.58
CA THR A 562 -30.11 25.27 -12.92
C THR A 562 -30.02 26.55 -13.76
N ALA A 563 -30.44 26.49 -15.02
CA ALA A 563 -30.54 27.68 -15.87
C ALA A 563 -31.63 28.63 -15.35
N GLY A 564 -31.30 29.92 -15.26
CA GLY A 564 -32.26 30.98 -14.96
C GLY A 564 -33.19 31.30 -16.13
N GLU A 565 -34.26 32.03 -15.85
CA GLU A 565 -35.31 32.38 -16.80
C GLU A 565 -34.78 33.21 -17.98
N GLN A 566 -33.75 34.04 -17.75
CA GLN A 566 -33.12 34.87 -18.78
C GLN A 566 -31.89 34.20 -19.43
N ASN A 567 -31.63 32.92 -19.13
CA ASN A 567 -30.56 32.19 -19.78
C ASN A 567 -30.90 31.99 -21.27
N ASN A 568 -30.16 32.64 -22.17
CA ASN A 568 -30.39 32.58 -23.61
C ASN A 568 -29.37 31.68 -24.33
N ASN A 569 -28.44 31.05 -23.60
CA ASN A 569 -27.49 30.11 -24.17
C ASN A 569 -28.22 28.91 -24.80
N ALA A 570 -27.78 28.50 -25.98
CA ALA A 570 -28.44 27.48 -26.80
C ALA A 570 -28.48 26.08 -26.14
N ASN A 571 -27.52 25.78 -25.25
CA ASN A 571 -27.45 24.52 -24.51
C ASN A 571 -28.04 24.64 -23.10
N GLY A 572 -28.40 25.85 -22.66
CA GLY A 572 -28.86 26.11 -21.29
C GLY A 572 -27.75 25.92 -20.26
N PHE A 573 -26.53 26.35 -20.57
CA PHE A 573 -25.42 26.22 -19.63
C PHE A 573 -25.64 27.05 -18.36
N TYR A 574 -25.44 26.42 -17.20
CA TYR A 574 -25.41 27.04 -15.88
C TYR A 574 -24.15 26.59 -15.13
N TYR A 575 -23.70 27.37 -14.14
CA TYR A 575 -22.37 27.22 -13.55
C TYR A 575 -22.38 27.42 -12.03
N ILE A 576 -21.46 26.76 -11.33
CA ILE A 576 -21.05 27.12 -9.97
C ILE A 576 -19.52 27.06 -9.89
N THR A 577 -18.89 28.12 -9.40
CA THR A 577 -17.43 28.21 -9.21
C THR A 577 -17.10 28.09 -7.73
N ALA A 578 -17.77 28.90 -6.90
CA ALA A 578 -17.50 28.98 -5.48
C ALA A 578 -18.78 29.23 -4.67
N LEU A 579 -18.79 28.71 -3.44
CA LEU A 579 -19.80 28.97 -2.42
C LEU A 579 -19.11 29.47 -1.15
N ARG A 580 -19.65 30.56 -0.57
CA ARG A 580 -19.40 30.94 0.82
C ARG A 580 -20.64 30.65 1.65
N LEU A 581 -20.49 29.75 2.62
CA LEU A 581 -21.46 29.53 3.70
C LEU A 581 -21.01 30.36 4.91
N SER A 582 -21.91 31.12 5.52
CA SER A 582 -21.60 31.95 6.68
C SER A 582 -22.76 31.96 7.69
N PRO A 583 -22.49 32.19 8.99
CA PRO A 583 -23.59 32.38 9.93
C PRO A 583 -24.37 33.63 9.55
N SER A 584 -25.70 33.57 9.67
CA SER A 584 -26.48 34.79 9.59
C SER A 584 -26.42 35.51 10.93
N ILE A 585 -25.90 36.73 10.91
CA ILE A 585 -25.94 37.63 12.06
C ILE A 585 -27.38 38.14 12.13
N ASN A 586 -28.18 37.59 13.05
CA ASN A 586 -29.41 38.25 13.49
C ASN A 586 -29.08 39.26 14.58
#